data_AF-A0A7Z9QZL0-F1
#
_entry.id   AF-A0A7Z9QZL0-F1
#
_cell.length_a   1.000
_cell.length_b   1.000
_cell.length_c   1.000
_cell.angle_alpha   90.00
_cell.angle_beta   90.00
_cell.angle_gamma   90.00
#
_symmetry.space_group_name_H-M   'P 1'
#
loop_
_entity.id
_entity.type
_entity.pdbx_description
1 polymer ?
#
loop_
_entity_poly.entity_id
_entity_poly.type
_entity_poly.pdbx_seq_one_letter_code
_entity_poly.pdbx_strand_id
1 'polypeptide(L)' 'MGLRTVQWTFSGTHQGEFMGVAATGKKATFSGVSVVTFAGG' A
#
# COMPACT_ATOMS: atom_id res chain seq x y z
N MET A 1 -16.33 3.42 18.63
CA MET A 1 -15.53 3.63 17.41
C MET A 1 -14.06 3.66 17.83
N GLY A 2 -13.22 2.76 17.32
CA GLY A 2 -11.82 2.64 17.77
C GLY A 2 -10.85 2.66 16.60
N LEU A 3 -9.77 3.42 16.74
CA LEU A 3 -8.65 3.40 15.81
C LEU A 3 -7.91 2.06 15.93
N ARG A 4 -7.49 1.49 14.80
CA ARG A 4 -6.62 0.31 14.71
C ARG A 4 -5.49 0.61 13.76
N THR A 5 -4.31 0.05 14.03
CA THR A 5 -3.17 0.10 13.11
C THR A 5 -3.01 -1.26 12.45
N VAL A 6 -2.80 -1.27 11.14
CA VAL A 6 -2.50 -2.47 10.36
C VAL A 6 -1.12 -2.29 9.75
N GLN A 7 -0.16 -3.10 10.17
CA GLN A 7 1.14 -3.18 9.52
C GLN A 7 1.05 -4.11 8.32
N TRP A 8 1.68 -3.72 7.21
CA TRP A 8 1.63 -4.51 5.98
C TRP A 8 2.93 -4.40 5.18
N THR A 9 3.12 -5.40 4.31
CA THR A 9 4.15 -5.43 3.29
C THR A 9 3.53 -5.89 1.98
N PHE A 10 3.87 -5.23 0.89
CA PHE A 10 3.46 -5.54 -0.48
C PHE A 10 4.70 -5.66 -1.36
N SER A 11 4.69 -6.62 -2.28
CA SER A 11 5.73 -6.80 -3.29
C SER A 11 5.10 -6.90 -4.68
N GLY A 12 5.71 -6.26 -5.66
CA GLY A 12 5.21 -6.27 -7.05
C GLY A 12 6.23 -5.77 -8.06
N THR A 13 5.82 -5.75 -9.33
CA THR A 13 6.60 -5.17 -10.44
C THR A 13 5.90 -3.92 -10.94
N HIS A 14 6.65 -2.83 -11.11
CA HIS A 14 6.11 -1.56 -11.62
C HIS A 14 5.88 -1.64 -13.14
N GLN A 15 4.66 -2.04 -13.52
CA GLN A 15 4.29 -2.31 -14.92
C GLN A 15 3.39 -1.25 -15.57
N GLY A 16 2.85 -0.31 -14.79
CA GLY A 16 2.04 0.80 -15.30
C GLY A 16 2.69 2.15 -14.98
N GLU A 17 2.08 3.24 -15.41
CA GLU A 17 2.43 4.56 -14.89
C GLU A 17 1.98 4.67 -13.42
N PHE A 18 2.85 5.19 -12.56
CA PHE A 18 2.52 5.45 -11.16
C PHE A 18 3.08 6.81 -10.73
N MET A 19 2.18 7.69 -10.26
CA MET A 19 2.54 9.04 -9.78
C MET A 19 3.38 9.86 -10.78
N GLY A 20 3.08 9.75 -12.08
CA GLY A 20 3.80 10.44 -13.16
C GLY A 20 5.12 9.78 -13.58
N VAL A 21 5.48 8.64 -12.99
CA VAL A 21 6.64 7.83 -13.41
C VAL A 21 6.16 6.72 -14.33
N ALA A 22 6.65 6.70 -15.57
CA ALA A 22 6.37 5.63 -16.52
C ALA A 22 6.82 4.25 -15.98
N ALA A 23 6.20 3.18 -16.48
CA ALA A 23 6.51 1.81 -16.08
C ALA A 23 8.03 1.52 -16.17
N THR A 24 8.61 1.03 -15.08
CA THR A 24 10.07 0.77 -15.02
C THR A 24 10.42 -0.70 -15.15
N GLY A 25 9.45 -1.61 -15.03
CA GLY A 25 9.67 -3.06 -15.04
C GLY A 25 10.44 -3.59 -13.82
N LYS A 26 10.76 -2.74 -12.85
CA LYS A 26 11.52 -3.11 -11.66
C LYS A 26 10.62 -3.80 -10.63
N LYS A 27 11.20 -4.77 -9.92
CA LYS A 27 10.60 -5.31 -8.68
C LYS A 27 10.75 -4.28 -7.56
N ALA A 28 9.71 -4.13 -6.76
CA ALA A 28 9.70 -3.26 -5.60
C ALA A 28 8.95 -3.93 -4.44
N THR A 29 9.42 -3.62 -3.23
CA THR A 29 8.80 -4.04 -1.97
C THR A 29 8.50 -2.78 -1.17
N PHE A 30 7.27 -2.67 -0.68
CA PHE A 30 6.77 -1.55 0.10
C PHE A 30 6.22 -2.06 1.42
N SER A 31 6.52 -1.37 2.51
CA SER A 31 5.93 -1.64 3.82
C SER A 31 5.33 -0.36 4.38
N GLY A 32 4.29 -0.51 5.20
CA GLY A 32 3.60 0.64 5.77
C GLY A 32 2.71 0.26 6.94
N VAL A 33 2.12 1.30 7.54
CA VAL A 33 1.10 1.18 8.58
C VAL A 33 -0.13 1.94 8.15
N SER A 34 -1.26 1.27 8.09
CA SER A 34 -2.57 1.88 7.85
C SER A 34 -3.27 2.12 9.19
N VAL A 35 -3.84 3.30 9.37
CA VAL A 35 -4.70 3.62 10.51
C VAL A 35 -6.15 3.49 10.04
N VAL A 36 -6.89 2.52 10.57
CA VAL A 36 -8.24 2.18 10.14
C VAL A 36 -9.24 2.36 11.27
N THR A 37 -10.47 2.74 10.92
CA THR A 37 -11.59 2.80 11.85
C THR A 37 -12.74 1.98 11.29
N PHE A 38 -13.30 1.09 12.10
CA PHE A 38 -14.47 0.29 11.74
C PHE A 38 -15.74 0.91 12.34
N ALA A 39 -16.81 0.93 11.55
CA ALA A 39 -18.14 1.35 11.96
C ALA A 39 -19.15 0.24 11.62
N GLY A 40 -20.11 -0.02 12.51
CA GLY A 40 -21.24 -0.90 12.23
C GLY A 40 -21.11 -2.37 12.64
N GLY A 41 -19.92 -2.86 13.03
CA GLY A 41 -19.73 -4.22 13.53
C GLY A 41 -19.79 -5.27 12.43
#